data_AF-A0A3C0U4U5-F1
#
_entry.id   AF-A0A3C0U4U5-F1
#
_cell.length_a   1.000
_cell.length_b   1.000
_cell.length_c   1.000
_cell.angle_alpha   90.00
_cell.angle_beta   90.00
_cell.angle_gamma   90.00
#
_symmetry.space_group_name_H-M   'P 1'
#
loop_
_entity.id
_entity.type
_entity.pdbx_description
1 polymer ?
#
loop_
_entity_poly.entity_id
_entity_poly.type
_entity_poly.pdbx_seq_one_letter_code
_entity_poly.pdbx_strand_id
1 'polypeptide(L)'
;MNNTFFLLILLGYVAVLAIIGFFTSRGGSNASFFNANKNANWLLVSFGMIGASLSGVTFISVPGWTSSSGLTYMPMVFGFFLGYIVIATVLLPVYYRYNVISIYSFLGAKLGKESYQVGSLFFLLSRIVG
;
A
#
# COMPACT_ATOMS: atom_id res chain seq x y z
N MET A 1 -13.01 27.53 -13.05
CA MET A 1 -11.81 26.97 -13.73
C MET A 1 -12.13 26.81 -15.20
N ASN A 2 -11.21 27.16 -16.10
CA ASN A 2 -11.39 26.90 -17.52
C ASN A 2 -11.30 25.38 -17.76
N ASN A 3 -12.34 24.76 -18.33
CA ASN A 3 -12.42 23.30 -18.54
C ASN A 3 -11.22 22.77 -19.35
N THR A 4 -10.72 23.55 -20.30
CA THR A 4 -9.54 23.22 -21.09
C THR A 4 -8.28 23.11 -20.22
N PHE A 5 -8.12 24.01 -19.26
CA PHE A 5 -6.97 23.99 -18.34
C PHE A 5 -7.00 22.78 -17.41
N PHE A 6 -8.18 22.41 -16.90
CA PHE A 6 -8.35 21.21 -16.09
C PHE A 6 -7.98 19.93 -16.87
N LEU A 7 -8.48 19.78 -18.10
CA LEU A 7 -8.18 18.62 -18.94
C LEU A 7 -6.69 18.52 -19.28
N LEU A 8 -6.02 19.64 -19.54
CA LEU A 8 -4.57 19.66 -19.78
C LEU A 8 -3.78 19.15 -18.57
N ILE A 9 -4.14 19.57 -17.35
CA ILE A 9 -3.48 19.08 -16.12
C ILE A 9 -3.73 17.58 -15.93
N LEU A 10 -4.97 17.13 -16.09
CA LEU A 10 -5.34 15.72 -15.92
C LEU A 10 -4.57 14.82 -16.91
N LEU A 11 -4.61 15.16 -18.19
CA LEU A 11 -3.93 14.41 -19.24
C LEU A 11 -2.41 14.45 -19.06
N GLY A 12 -1.84 15.62 -18.71
CA GLY A 12 -0.42 15.76 -18.42
C GLY A 12 0.02 14.88 -17.25
N TYR A 13 -0.74 14.86 -16.16
CA TYR A 13 -0.46 13.99 -15.00
C TYR A 13 -0.47 12.50 -15.38
N VAL A 14 -1.51 12.03 -16.07
CA VAL A 14 -1.62 10.63 -16.51
C VAL A 14 -0.49 10.28 -17.49
N ALA A 15 -0.14 11.18 -18.42
CA ALA A 15 0.95 10.97 -19.36
C ALA A 15 2.31 10.83 -18.65
N VAL A 16 2.61 11.68 -17.66
CA VAL A 16 3.84 11.57 -16.85
C VAL A 16 3.90 10.21 -16.14
N LEU A 17 2.81 9.77 -15.51
CA LEU A 17 2.77 8.46 -14.87
C LEU A 17 2.98 7.32 -15.86
N ALA A 18 2.36 7.38 -17.04
CA ALA A 18 2.52 6.37 -18.09
C ALA A 18 3.96 6.31 -18.62
N ILE A 19 4.61 7.46 -18.81
CA ILE A 19 6.01 7.55 -19.23
C ILE A 19 6.93 6.92 -18.18
N ILE A 20 6.76 7.27 -16.90
CA ILE A 20 7.54 6.67 -15.80
C ILE A 20 7.33 5.16 -15.77
N GLY A 21 6.08 4.69 -15.87
CA GLY A 21 5.73 3.28 -15.92
C GLY A 21 6.40 2.55 -17.09
N PHE A 22 6.39 3.15 -18.28
CA PHE A 22 7.03 2.57 -19.46
C PHE A 22 8.54 2.37 -19.27
N PHE A 23 9.25 3.37 -18.75
CA PHE A 23 10.70 3.27 -18.51
C PHE A 23 11.05 2.30 -17.38
N THR A 24 10.24 2.25 -16.32
CA THR A 24 10.49 1.37 -15.15
C THR A 24 10.01 -0.07 -15.33
N SER A 25 9.17 -0.36 -16.34
CA SER A 25 8.60 -1.70 -16.58
C SER A 25 9.58 -2.75 -17.12
N ARG A 26 10.75 -2.34 -17.61
CA ARG A 26 11.68 -3.22 -18.34
C ARG A 26 12.71 -3.86 -17.39
N GLY A 27 12.64 -5.19 -17.27
CA GLY A 27 13.69 -6.00 -16.65
C GLY A 27 13.56 -6.15 -15.14
N GLY A 28 13.22 -7.35 -14.68
CA GLY A 28 13.19 -7.70 -13.28
C GLY A 28 12.79 -9.16 -13.08
N SER A 29 13.47 -9.86 -12.18
CA SER A 29 12.99 -11.15 -11.68
C SER A 29 11.77 -10.93 -10.77
N ASN A 30 11.04 -12.00 -10.45
CA ASN A 30 9.96 -11.95 -9.46
C ASN A 30 10.43 -11.35 -8.12
N ALA A 31 11.68 -11.63 -7.71
CA ALA A 31 12.27 -11.03 -6.52
C ALA A 31 12.45 -9.50 -6.68
N SER A 32 12.99 -9.05 -7.81
CA SER A 32 13.11 -7.62 -8.11
C SER A 32 11.76 -6.90 -8.10
N PHE A 33 10.72 -7.54 -8.61
CA PHE A 33 9.37 -6.96 -8.67
C PHE A 33 8.69 -6.88 -7.30
N PHE A 34 8.73 -7.96 -6.50
CA PHE A 34 7.97 -8.01 -5.24
C PHE A 34 8.73 -7.54 -4.00
N ASN A 35 10.07 -7.65 -3.96
CA ASN A 35 10.85 -7.27 -2.78
C ASN A 35 12.05 -6.37 -3.08
N ALA A 36 12.22 -5.90 -4.33
CA ALA A 36 13.33 -5.05 -4.77
C ALA A 36 14.71 -5.60 -4.35
N ASN A 37 14.85 -6.93 -4.35
CA ASN A 37 16.04 -7.65 -3.86
C ASN A 37 16.49 -7.25 -2.44
N LYS A 38 15.54 -6.83 -1.58
CA LYS A 38 15.78 -6.32 -0.21
C LYS A 38 16.69 -5.09 -0.13
N ASN A 39 16.89 -4.38 -1.23
CA ASN A 39 17.79 -3.23 -1.34
C ASN A 39 17.03 -1.93 -1.69
N ALA A 40 15.75 -1.85 -1.35
CA ALA A 40 14.96 -0.64 -1.59
C ALA A 40 15.39 0.49 -0.64
N ASN A 41 15.48 1.71 -1.17
CA ASN A 41 15.66 2.91 -0.35
C ASN A 41 14.43 3.12 0.55
N TRP A 42 14.64 3.18 1.86
CA TRP A 42 13.57 3.28 2.85
C TRP A 42 12.68 4.52 2.67
N LEU A 43 13.23 5.64 2.17
CA LEU A 43 12.44 6.85 1.90
C LEU A 43 11.44 6.59 0.78
N LEU A 44 11.89 5.98 -0.32
CA LEU A 44 11.01 5.64 -1.45
C LEU A 44 9.91 4.66 -1.04
N VAL A 45 10.27 3.65 -0.23
CA VAL A 45 9.31 2.70 0.34
C VAL A 45 8.28 3.41 1.22
N SER A 46 8.73 4.33 2.09
CA SER A 46 7.84 5.05 3.00
C SER A 46 6.81 5.91 2.26
N PHE A 47 7.24 6.67 1.25
CA PHE A 47 6.33 7.46 0.41
C PHE A 47 5.36 6.58 -0.36
N GLY A 48 5.85 5.47 -0.93
CA GLY A 48 5.00 4.51 -1.63
C GLY A 48 3.96 3.86 -0.72
N MET A 49 4.34 3.49 0.50
CA MET A 49 3.44 2.89 1.49
C MET A 49 2.32 3.85 1.92
N ILE A 50 2.64 5.12 2.20
CA ILE A 50 1.64 6.13 2.55
C ILE A 50 0.71 6.37 1.36
N GLY A 51 1.27 6.54 0.15
CA GLY A 51 0.49 6.76 -1.07
C GLY A 51 -0.45 5.59 -1.40
N ALA A 52 -0.04 4.35 -1.14
CA ALA A 52 -0.88 3.17 -1.34
C ALA A 52 -1.95 2.98 -0.26
N SER A 53 -1.71 3.50 0.95
CA SER A 53 -2.65 3.39 2.08
C SER A 53 -3.78 4.42 2.00
N LEU A 54 -3.52 5.57 1.37
CA LEU A 54 -4.51 6.64 1.19
C LEU A 54 -5.29 6.44 -0.11
N SER A 55 -6.62 6.59 -0.03
CA SER A 55 -7.52 6.46 -1.17
C SER A 55 -8.34 7.73 -1.39
N GLY A 56 -8.97 7.86 -2.57
CA GLY A 56 -9.93 8.94 -2.84
C GLY A 56 -11.08 8.99 -1.83
N VAL A 57 -11.51 7.82 -1.32
CA VAL A 57 -12.51 7.73 -0.24
C VAL A 57 -12.03 8.45 1.01
N THR A 58 -10.76 8.28 1.40
CA THR A 58 -10.17 8.93 2.58
C THR A 58 -10.15 10.45 2.42
N PHE A 59 -9.74 10.94 1.24
CA PHE A 59 -9.67 12.37 0.95
C PHE A 59 -11.03 13.07 0.98
N ILE A 60 -12.12 12.36 0.67
CA ILE A 60 -13.48 12.90 0.72
C ILE A 60 -14.08 12.71 2.13
N SER A 61 -13.91 11.53 2.73
CA SER A 61 -14.61 11.13 3.95
C SER A 61 -14.03 11.74 5.22
N VAL A 62 -12.70 11.83 5.35
CA VAL A 62 -12.07 12.34 6.58
C VAL A 62 -12.39 13.82 6.79
N PRO A 63 -12.26 14.73 5.79
CA PRO A 63 -12.72 16.11 5.95
C PRO A 63 -14.21 16.22 6.28
N GLY A 64 -15.05 15.41 5.62
CA GLY A 64 -16.49 15.34 5.91
C GLY A 64 -16.79 14.94 7.35
N TRP A 65 -16.06 13.97 7.89
CA TRP A 65 -16.16 13.56 9.28
C TRP A 65 -15.65 14.66 10.23
N THR A 66 -14.51 15.27 9.95
CA THR A 66 -14.00 16.35 10.80
C THR A 66 -14.92 17.58 10.81
N SER A 67 -15.64 17.84 9.71
CA SER A 67 -16.63 18.91 9.63
C SER A 67 -17.82 18.66 10.57
N SER A 68 -18.29 17.42 10.70
CA SER A 68 -19.44 17.08 11.56
C SER A 68 -19.07 16.78 13.02
N SER A 69 -17.89 16.19 13.25
CA SER A 69 -17.52 15.60 14.54
C SER A 69 -16.15 16.07 15.07
N GLY A 70 -15.58 17.13 14.48
CA GLY A 70 -14.29 17.71 14.90
C GLY A 70 -13.13 16.71 14.81
N LEU A 71 -12.23 16.72 15.80
CA LEU A 71 -11.02 15.91 15.79
C LEU A 71 -11.21 14.46 16.30
N THR A 72 -12.44 13.94 16.27
CA THR A 72 -12.73 12.55 16.71
C THR A 72 -12.07 11.48 15.84
N TYR A 73 -11.62 11.82 14.63
CA TYR A 73 -10.80 10.95 13.78
C TYR A 73 -9.33 10.86 14.25
N MET A 74 -8.84 11.84 15.04
CA MET A 74 -7.42 11.93 15.43
C MET A 74 -6.91 10.74 16.26
N PRO A 75 -7.67 10.16 17.21
CA PRO A 75 -7.28 8.93 17.90
C PRO A 75 -6.97 7.76 16.95
N MET A 76 -7.72 7.63 15.84
CA MET A 76 -7.44 6.62 14.83
C MET A 76 -6.08 6.84 14.15
N VAL A 77 -5.75 8.10 13.84
CA VAL A 77 -4.44 8.48 13.26
C VAL A 77 -3.29 8.12 14.21
N PHE A 78 -3.43 8.39 15.51
CA PHE A 78 -2.45 7.95 16.51
C PHE A 78 -2.35 6.42 16.60
N GLY A 79 -3.48 5.72 16.46
CA GLY A 79 -3.53 4.27 16.37
C GLY A 79 -2.72 3.72 15.18
N PHE A 80 -2.80 4.35 14.01
CA PHE A 80 -1.98 3.98 12.85
C PHE A 80 -0.49 4.15 13.12
N PHE A 81 -0.08 5.25 13.74
CA PHE A 81 1.32 5.49 14.11
C PHE A 81 1.86 4.38 15.04
N LEU A 82 1.13 4.04 16.11
CA LEU A 82 1.51 2.95 17.01
C LEU A 82 1.50 1.59 16.29
N GLY A 83 0.53 1.36 15.41
CA GLY A 83 0.48 0.16 14.57
C GLY A 83 1.73 0.00 13.70
N TYR A 84 2.23 1.08 13.10
CA TYR A 84 3.47 1.04 12.33
C TYR A 84 4.70 0.72 13.18
N ILE A 85 4.75 1.18 14.44
CA ILE A 85 5.82 0.78 15.37
C ILE A 85 5.78 -0.73 15.60
N VAL A 86 4.60 -1.32 15.81
CA VAL A 86 4.45 -2.78 15.98
C VAL A 86 4.83 -3.53 14.71
N ILE A 87 4.39 -3.05 13.55
CA ILE A 87 4.77 -3.64 12.26
C ILE A 87 6.30 -3.63 12.10
N ALA A 88 6.95 -2.51 12.38
CA ALA A 88 8.38 -2.34 12.21
C ALA A 88 9.22 -3.19 13.19
N THR A 89 8.77 -3.29 14.44
CA THR A 89 9.54 -3.93 15.53
C THR A 89 9.21 -5.41 15.73
N VAL A 90 8.03 -5.87 15.32
CA VAL A 90 7.56 -7.25 15.55
C VAL A 90 7.36 -8.00 14.23
N LEU A 91 6.53 -7.48 13.33
CA LEU A 91 6.11 -8.23 12.15
C LEU A 91 7.21 -8.29 11.08
N LEU A 92 7.89 -7.17 10.79
CA LEU A 92 8.97 -7.15 9.80
C LEU A 92 10.11 -8.12 10.15
N PRO A 93 10.65 -8.14 11.39
CA PRO A 93 11.68 -9.12 11.77
C PRO A 93 11.25 -10.57 11.55
N VAL A 94 9.99 -10.90 11.83
CA VAL A 94 9.43 -12.24 11.60
C VAL A 94 9.39 -12.57 10.11
N TYR A 95 8.85 -11.68 9.27
CA TYR A 95 8.75 -11.93 7.83
C TYR A 95 10.11 -12.03 7.15
N TYR A 96 11.08 -11.21 7.59
CA TYR A 96 12.46 -11.31 7.10
C TYR A 96 13.13 -12.62 7.52
N ARG A 97 12.90 -13.10 8.75
CA ARG A 97 13.42 -14.39 9.23
C ARG A 97 12.87 -15.57 8.44
N TYR A 98 11.59 -15.56 8.10
CA TYR A 98 10.96 -16.60 7.28
C TYR A 98 11.23 -16.44 5.77
N ASN A 99 11.90 -15.36 5.36
CA ASN A 99 12.21 -15.03 3.97
C ASN A 99 10.98 -15.12 3.04
N VAL A 100 9.83 -14.68 3.53
CA VAL A 100 8.57 -14.72 2.78
C VAL A 100 8.37 -13.44 1.98
N ILE A 101 7.82 -13.57 0.77
CA ILE A 101 7.43 -12.43 -0.07
C ILE A 101 6.02 -11.95 0.30
N SER A 102 5.15 -12.85 0.74
CA SER A 102 3.76 -12.57 1.11
C SER A 102 3.49 -12.96 2.56
N ILE A 103 2.70 -12.14 3.26
CA ILE A 103 2.24 -12.45 4.63
C ILE A 103 1.43 -13.75 4.67
N TYR A 104 0.77 -14.14 3.58
CA TYR A 104 0.02 -15.39 3.51
C TYR A 104 0.96 -16.60 3.43
N SER A 105 2.13 -16.46 2.79
CA SER A 105 3.16 -17.51 2.80
C SER A 105 3.65 -17.81 4.22
N PHE A 106 3.67 -16.81 5.10
CA PHE A 106 3.93 -17.01 6.52
C PHE A 106 2.80 -17.82 7.19
N LEU A 107 1.53 -17.56 6.88
CA LEU A 107 0.42 -18.40 7.35
C LEU A 107 0.58 -19.85 6.86
N GLY A 108 0.98 -20.05 5.61
CA GLY A 108 1.30 -21.37 5.07
C GLY A 108 2.37 -22.11 5.87
N ALA A 109 3.46 -21.42 6.19
CA ALA A 109 4.57 -21.97 6.95
C ALA A 109 4.23 -22.28 8.42
N LYS A 110 3.28 -21.55 9.02
CA LYS A 110 2.90 -21.69 10.43
C LYS A 110 1.69 -22.57 10.68
N LEU A 111 0.70 -22.51 9.79
CA LEU A 111 -0.65 -23.06 9.99
C LEU A 111 -1.03 -24.07 8.89
N GLY A 112 -0.23 -24.17 7.82
CA GLY A 112 -0.45 -25.11 6.72
C GLY A 112 -1.12 -24.50 5.49
N LYS A 113 -1.26 -25.33 4.47
CA LYS A 113 -1.67 -24.93 3.11
C LYS A 113 -3.05 -24.29 3.06
N GLU A 114 -4.00 -24.80 3.84
CA GLU A 114 -5.37 -24.28 3.89
C GLU A 114 -5.40 -22.81 4.32
N SER A 115 -4.63 -22.44 5.36
CA SER A 115 -4.54 -21.06 5.83
C SER A 115 -3.89 -20.11 4.81
N TYR A 116 -2.92 -20.60 4.03
CA TYR A 116 -2.36 -19.85 2.91
C TYR A 116 -3.42 -19.57 1.84
N GLN A 117 -4.17 -20.60 1.42
CA GLN A 117 -5.16 -20.48 0.36
C GLN A 117 -6.33 -19.58 0.76
N VAL A 118 -6.88 -19.79 1.95
CA VAL A 118 -7.99 -18.98 2.46
C VAL A 118 -7.55 -17.53 2.65
N GLY A 119 -6.39 -17.29 3.28
CA GLY A 119 -5.89 -15.92 3.50
C GLY A 119 -5.62 -15.17 2.19
N SER A 120 -4.97 -15.83 1.22
CA SER A 120 -4.71 -15.22 -0.09
C SER A 120 -6.00 -15.01 -0.90
N LEU A 121 -6.97 -15.91 -0.82
CA LEU A 121 -8.26 -15.75 -1.48
C LEU A 121 -9.04 -14.55 -0.92
N PHE A 122 -9.18 -14.45 0.41
CA PHE A 122 -9.87 -13.31 1.04
C PHE A 122 -9.20 -11.97 0.70
N PHE A 123 -7.87 -11.95 0.64
CA PHE A 123 -7.14 -10.76 0.20
C PHE A 123 -7.50 -10.36 -1.23
N LEU A 124 -7.44 -11.30 -2.18
CA LEU A 124 -7.78 -11.02 -3.57
C LEU A 124 -9.23 -10.56 -3.71
N LEU A 125 -10.16 -11.21 -3.01
CA LEU A 125 -11.57 -10.80 -2.98
C LEU A 125 -11.72 -9.38 -2.43
N SER A 126 -11.08 -9.05 -1.31
CA SER A 126 -11.13 -7.70 -0.74
C SER A 126 -10.60 -6.64 -1.71
N ARG A 127 -9.60 -6.99 -2.52
CA ARG A 127 -9.00 -6.06 -3.48
C ARG A 127 -9.84 -5.86 -4.74
N ILE A 128 -10.62 -6.87 -5.13
CA ILE A 128 -11.54 -6.79 -6.27
C ILE A 128 -12.82 -6.04 -5.87
N VAL A 129 -13.36 -6.34 -4.69
CA VAL A 129 -14.62 -5.75 -4.22
C VAL A 129 -14.43 -4.29 -3.83
N GLY A 130 -13.28 -3.93 -3.24
CA GLY A 130 -12.97 -2.56 -2.83
C GLY A 130 -13.66 -2.18 -1.53
#